data_AF-A0A8W8J9M8-F1
#
_entry.id   AF-A0A8W8J9M8-F1
#
_cell.length_a   1.000
_cell.length_b   1.000
_cell.length_c   1.000
_cell.angle_alpha   90.00
_cell.angle_beta   90.00
_cell.angle_gamma   90.00
#
_symmetry.space_group_name_H-M   'P 1'
#
loop_
_entity.id
_entity.type
_entity.pdbx_description
1 polymer ?
#
loop_
_entity_poly.entity_id
_entity_poly.type
_entity_poly.pdbx_seq_one_letter_code
_entity_poly.pdbx_strand_id
1 'polypeptide(L)'
;MIGAAIFLSALCLALSADTPCKDISTDACRLLVAASPNFCTTSSAQVECPSFCGLCSRTCYQCHEVDDPKTCTTSINCGVGKQCIVSETIGDDFIYHYNMGCIDKSYCTSGTDLPHSPPAVGRRAVYKRNLHFGCCDTDLCNNKLPSELTPTTCPTGTHEFKDGQVHVCYYLLKQERNADDGAKACADTFHGGKLAYIPSRAADDFIKSSIGSEFRGDNSGTFIGVFDKEHELSFVDTDGSPQVFFDWRHGQPNDPNVNDPIREPAQDCVIMYPNDREHFTWQDRPCEVLAWTLCSINIHK
;
A
#
# COMPACT_ATOMS: atom_id res chain seq x y z
N MET A 1 73.40 9.00 38.42
CA MET A 1 73.28 9.88 37.24
C MET A 1 72.15 9.34 36.39
N ILE A 2 71.22 10.22 36.05
CA ILE A 2 69.86 9.96 35.58
C ILE A 2 69.89 9.57 34.10
N GLY A 3 69.24 8.46 33.74
CA GLY A 3 68.99 8.07 32.35
C GLY A 3 67.83 8.88 31.77
N ALA A 4 68.08 9.62 30.69
CA ALA A 4 67.05 10.37 29.97
C ALA A 4 66.40 9.45 28.92
N ALA A 5 65.11 9.17 29.11
CA ALA A 5 64.28 8.47 28.15
C ALA A 5 63.92 9.40 26.98
N ILE A 6 64.13 8.92 25.75
CA ILE A 6 63.72 9.57 24.51
C ILE A 6 62.23 9.25 24.30
N PHE A 7 61.36 10.24 24.46
CA PHE A 7 59.96 10.13 24.06
C PHE A 7 59.85 10.37 22.55
N LEU A 8 59.60 9.30 21.77
CA LEU A 8 59.11 9.42 20.41
C LEU A 8 57.60 9.72 20.47
N SER A 9 57.23 10.97 20.20
CA SER A 9 55.84 11.38 19.98
C SER A 9 55.35 10.84 18.64
N ALA A 10 54.53 9.80 18.66
CA ALA A 10 53.76 9.37 17.50
C ALA A 10 52.65 10.38 17.23
N LEU A 11 52.82 11.19 16.17
CA LEU A 11 51.79 12.06 15.64
C LEU A 11 50.73 11.16 14.96
N CYS A 12 49.69 10.79 15.70
CA CYS A 12 48.54 10.10 15.14
C CYS A 12 47.72 11.13 14.34
N LEU A 13 48.05 11.27 13.05
CA LEU A 13 47.18 11.93 12.08
C LEU A 13 45.95 11.04 11.90
N ALA A 14 44.90 11.31 12.66
CA ALA A 14 43.56 10.82 12.36
C ALA A 14 43.05 11.50 11.08
N LEU A 15 43.49 10.98 9.93
CA LEU A 15 42.79 11.18 8.68
C LEU A 15 41.51 10.36 8.76
N SER A 16 40.42 10.97 9.21
CA SER A 16 39.07 10.49 8.91
C SER A 16 38.81 10.69 7.42
N ALA A 17 39.43 9.86 6.59
CA ALA A 17 38.96 9.66 5.24
C ALA A 17 37.63 8.91 5.37
N ASP A 18 36.53 9.55 5.02
CA ASP A 18 35.25 8.86 4.85
C ASP A 18 35.50 7.67 3.92
N THR A 19 35.48 6.46 4.48
CA THR A 19 35.55 5.24 3.69
C THR A 19 34.37 5.31 2.73
N PRO A 20 34.58 5.22 1.40
CA PRO A 20 33.49 5.28 0.45
C PRO A 20 32.45 4.24 0.84
N CYS A 21 31.21 4.68 1.08
CA CYS A 21 30.10 3.77 1.33
C CYS A 21 29.75 3.03 0.04
N LYS A 22 30.55 2.04 -0.31
CA LYS A 22 30.38 1.25 -1.52
C LYS A 22 30.77 -0.18 -1.20
N ASP A 23 29.82 -1.08 -1.40
CA ASP A 23 30.08 -2.50 -1.27
C ASP A 23 31.00 -2.96 -2.41
N ILE A 24 31.85 -3.94 -2.13
CA ILE A 24 32.68 -4.63 -3.13
C ILE A 24 31.80 -5.27 -4.21
N SER A 25 30.69 -5.88 -3.80
CA SER A 25 29.61 -6.41 -4.64
C SER A 25 28.48 -6.92 -3.75
N THR A 26 27.23 -6.60 -4.07
CA THR A 26 26.06 -7.07 -3.31
C THR A 26 26.02 -8.60 -3.21
N ASP A 27 26.35 -9.32 -4.28
CA ASP A 27 26.36 -10.79 -4.27
C ASP A 27 27.55 -11.36 -3.50
N ALA A 28 28.72 -10.71 -3.55
CA ALA A 28 29.85 -11.10 -2.72
C ALA A 28 29.53 -10.90 -1.23
N CYS A 29 28.86 -9.80 -0.86
CA CYS A 29 28.44 -9.54 0.51
C CYS A 29 27.41 -10.57 1.01
N ARG A 30 26.48 -11.00 0.16
CA ARG A 30 25.57 -12.13 0.47
C ARG A 30 26.33 -13.40 0.79
N LEU A 31 27.32 -13.76 -0.02
CA LEU A 31 28.16 -14.94 0.21
C LEU A 31 28.99 -14.83 1.49
N LEU A 32 29.53 -13.65 1.79
CA LEU A 32 30.30 -13.39 3.01
C LEU A 32 29.45 -13.56 4.28
N VAL A 33 28.22 -13.03 4.29
CA VAL A 33 27.29 -13.20 5.40
C VAL A 33 26.79 -14.65 5.51
N ALA A 34 26.55 -15.33 4.39
CA ALA A 34 26.19 -16.74 4.39
C ALA A 34 27.31 -17.64 4.96
N ALA A 35 28.58 -17.31 4.66
CA ALA A 35 29.73 -18.04 5.17
C ALA A 35 30.06 -17.70 6.64
N SER A 36 29.78 -16.47 7.07
CA SER A 36 29.98 -16.01 8.44
C SER A 36 28.79 -15.16 8.91
N PRO A 37 27.85 -15.72 9.69
CA PRO A 37 26.63 -15.02 10.11
C PRO A 37 26.88 -13.71 10.89
N ASN A 38 28.06 -13.57 11.52
CA ASN A 38 28.46 -12.37 12.25
C ASN A 38 29.30 -11.40 11.42
N PHE A 39 29.45 -11.61 10.11
CA PHE A 39 30.31 -10.77 9.26
C PHE A 39 29.98 -9.27 9.41
N CYS A 40 28.70 -8.90 9.46
CA CYS A 40 28.28 -7.51 9.57
C CYS A 40 28.61 -6.82 10.90
N THR A 41 29.06 -7.56 11.92
CA THR A 41 29.55 -6.98 13.18
C THR A 41 31.08 -6.85 13.22
N THR A 42 31.78 -7.25 12.15
CA THR A 42 33.24 -7.18 12.06
C THR A 42 33.71 -5.86 11.48
N SER A 43 34.95 -5.47 11.77
CA SER A 43 35.58 -4.31 11.14
C SER A 43 35.71 -4.47 9.61
N SER A 44 35.81 -5.71 9.11
CA SER A 44 35.87 -6.00 7.67
C SER A 44 34.58 -5.59 6.95
N ALA A 45 33.42 -5.70 7.59
CA ALA A 45 32.16 -5.25 7.00
C ALA A 45 32.13 -3.75 6.73
N GLN A 46 32.82 -2.94 7.54
CA GLN A 46 32.90 -1.49 7.34
C GLN A 46 33.72 -1.11 6.09
N VAL A 47 34.58 -2.01 5.60
CA VAL A 47 35.44 -1.78 4.44
C VAL A 47 34.87 -2.44 3.19
N GLU A 48 34.43 -3.69 3.30
CA GLU A 48 34.06 -4.52 2.15
C GLU A 48 32.58 -4.42 1.79
N CYS A 49 31.71 -4.30 2.80
CA CYS A 49 30.25 -4.37 2.64
C CYS A 49 29.49 -3.36 3.52
N PRO A 50 29.94 -2.09 3.61
CA PRO A 50 29.38 -1.15 4.59
C PRO A 50 27.91 -0.82 4.32
N SER A 51 27.49 -0.80 3.05
CA SER A 51 26.09 -0.53 2.68
C SER A 51 25.22 -1.77 2.93
N PHE A 52 25.67 -2.95 2.48
CA PHE A 52 24.98 -4.22 2.69
C PHE A 52 24.71 -4.48 4.18
N CYS A 53 25.72 -4.23 5.02
CA CYS A 53 25.63 -4.39 6.46
C CYS A 53 24.94 -3.21 7.18
N GLY A 54 24.46 -2.19 6.46
CA GLY A 54 23.70 -1.07 7.02
C GLY A 54 24.53 -0.11 7.88
N LEU A 55 25.85 -0.09 7.68
CA LEU A 55 26.81 0.77 8.40
C LEU A 55 26.94 2.16 7.77
N CYS A 56 26.31 2.36 6.62
CA CYS A 56 26.37 3.61 5.88
C CYS A 56 25.29 4.62 6.27
N SER A 57 25.67 5.90 6.20
CA SER A 57 24.73 7.01 6.17
C SER A 57 23.94 7.00 4.86
N ARG A 58 22.64 7.25 4.94
CA ARG A 58 21.74 7.24 3.79
C ARG A 58 21.42 8.67 3.35
N THR A 59 21.44 8.96 2.05
CA THR A 59 20.94 10.24 1.52
C THR A 59 19.70 10.00 0.67
N CYS A 60 18.60 10.69 0.97
CA CYS A 60 17.31 10.50 0.30
C CYS A 60 16.78 11.81 -0.26
N TYR A 61 15.88 11.72 -1.24
CA TYR A 61 15.06 12.86 -1.60
C TYR A 61 14.10 13.21 -0.46
N GLN A 62 13.87 14.51 -0.25
CA GLN A 62 12.95 15.05 0.72
C GLN A 62 12.05 16.05 0.02
N CYS A 63 10.85 15.61 -0.30
CA CYS A 63 9.79 16.45 -0.84
C CYS A 63 8.45 16.04 -0.23
N HIS A 64 7.54 17.00 -0.18
CA HIS A 64 6.19 16.80 0.33
C HIS A 64 5.20 17.17 -0.77
N GLU A 65 4.18 16.35 -0.95
CA GLU A 65 3.08 16.55 -1.89
C GLU A 65 3.53 16.94 -3.32
N VAL A 66 4.36 16.11 -3.95
CA VAL A 66 4.72 16.29 -5.37
C VAL A 66 3.85 15.45 -6.28
N ASP A 67 3.57 15.92 -7.49
CA ASP A 67 2.76 15.18 -8.46
C ASP A 67 3.51 14.00 -9.09
N ASP A 68 4.84 14.11 -9.25
CA ASP A 68 5.72 13.03 -9.73
C ASP A 68 7.02 13.04 -8.91
N PRO A 69 7.37 11.96 -8.18
CA PRO A 69 8.62 11.84 -7.44
C PRO A 69 9.89 12.12 -8.22
N LYS A 70 9.88 11.90 -9.54
CA LYS A 70 11.03 12.22 -10.41
C LYS A 70 11.32 13.71 -10.45
N THR A 71 10.34 14.56 -10.12
CA THR A 71 10.49 16.02 -10.07
C THR A 71 11.16 16.51 -8.79
N CYS A 72 11.29 15.67 -7.77
CA CYS A 72 11.96 16.05 -6.53
C CYS A 72 13.47 16.14 -6.71
N THR A 73 14.03 17.31 -6.40
CA THR A 73 15.48 17.58 -6.49
C THR A 73 16.12 17.89 -5.14
N THR A 74 15.33 18.13 -4.09
CA THR A 74 15.83 18.40 -2.73
C THR A 74 16.14 17.11 -2.01
N SER A 75 17.33 17.04 -1.39
CA SER A 75 17.79 15.86 -0.67
C SER A 75 18.17 16.16 0.77
N ILE A 76 18.18 15.11 1.60
CA ILE A 76 18.53 15.14 3.01
C ILE A 76 19.45 13.95 3.33
N ASN A 77 20.41 14.15 4.22
CA ASN A 77 21.19 13.07 4.81
C ASN A 77 20.46 12.51 6.02
N CYS A 78 20.00 11.27 5.91
CA CYS A 78 19.18 10.57 6.90
C CYS A 78 19.99 9.96 8.05
N GLY A 79 21.32 9.85 7.92
CA GLY A 79 22.13 9.13 8.90
C GLY A 79 22.18 7.61 8.69
N VAL A 80 22.87 6.92 9.61
CA VAL A 80 23.07 5.46 9.60
C VAL A 80 21.79 4.74 10.03
N GLY A 81 21.51 3.57 9.46
CA GLY A 81 20.35 2.75 9.81
C GLY A 81 19.02 3.22 9.21
N LYS A 82 19.05 4.22 8.33
CA LYS A 82 17.88 4.71 7.59
C LYS A 82 17.83 4.19 6.16
N GLN A 83 16.64 4.21 5.57
CA GLN A 83 16.36 3.93 4.17
C GLN A 83 15.50 5.04 3.55
N CYS A 84 15.58 5.16 2.23
CA CYS A 84 14.73 6.09 1.50
C CYS A 84 13.32 5.51 1.35
N ILE A 85 12.33 6.39 1.44
CA ILE A 85 10.94 6.05 1.19
C ILE A 85 10.36 6.90 0.08
N VAL A 86 9.41 6.30 -0.62
CA VAL A 86 8.43 6.97 -1.47
C VAL A 86 7.07 6.55 -0.97
N SER A 87 6.19 7.50 -0.66
CA SER A 87 4.84 7.21 -0.21
C SER A 87 3.82 8.02 -0.98
N GLU A 88 2.68 7.41 -1.25
CA GLU A 88 1.54 8.00 -1.95
C GLU A 88 0.51 8.50 -0.94
N THR A 89 0.06 9.73 -1.09
CA THR A 89 -1.01 10.37 -0.30
C THR A 89 -2.10 10.87 -1.22
N ILE A 90 -3.33 10.97 -0.71
CA ILE A 90 -4.44 11.60 -1.43
C ILE A 90 -4.70 12.99 -0.86
N GLY A 91 -4.77 13.99 -1.74
CA GLY A 91 -5.17 15.35 -1.41
C GLY A 91 -6.67 15.47 -1.16
N ASP A 92 -7.10 16.61 -0.61
CA ASP A 92 -8.52 16.92 -0.36
C ASP A 92 -9.35 17.01 -1.66
N ASP A 93 -8.67 17.17 -2.79
CA ASP A 93 -9.22 17.18 -4.15
C ASP A 93 -9.27 15.79 -4.81
N PHE A 94 -8.96 14.73 -4.05
CA PHE A 94 -8.83 13.36 -4.52
C PHE A 94 -7.71 13.16 -5.55
N ILE A 95 -6.75 14.09 -5.64
CA ILE A 95 -5.55 13.94 -6.47
C ILE A 95 -4.45 13.24 -5.65
N TYR A 96 -3.76 12.30 -6.29
CA TYR A 96 -2.62 11.63 -5.68
C TYR A 96 -1.40 12.55 -5.67
N HIS A 97 -0.76 12.66 -4.51
CA HIS A 97 0.53 13.29 -4.36
C HIS A 97 1.52 12.33 -3.70
N TYR A 98 2.80 12.60 -3.86
CA TYR A 98 3.86 11.75 -3.36
C TYR A 98 4.78 12.46 -2.39
N ASN A 99 5.26 11.70 -1.41
CA ASN A 99 6.20 12.17 -0.40
C ASN A 99 7.45 11.31 -0.44
N MET A 100 8.60 11.96 -0.30
CA MET A 100 9.89 11.28 -0.17
C MET A 100 10.57 11.72 1.11
N GLY A 101 11.32 10.80 1.70
CA GLY A 101 12.07 11.08 2.90
C GLY A 101 12.83 9.87 3.41
N CYS A 102 13.08 9.89 4.71
CA CYS A 102 13.84 8.87 5.42
C CYS A 102 12.94 8.05 6.34
N ILE A 103 13.20 6.76 6.47
CA ILE A 103 12.59 5.90 7.49
C ILE A 103 13.64 4.97 8.11
N ASP A 104 13.39 4.44 9.31
CA ASP A 104 14.25 3.40 9.88
C ASP A 104 14.20 2.12 9.06
N LYS A 105 15.38 1.49 8.85
CA LYS A 105 15.52 0.24 8.09
C LYS A 105 14.60 -0.89 8.59
N SER A 106 14.21 -0.88 9.86
CA SER A 106 13.26 -1.84 10.44
C SER A 106 11.87 -1.79 9.82
N TYR A 107 11.45 -0.64 9.25
CA TYR A 107 10.17 -0.52 8.55
C TYR A 107 10.22 -0.99 7.10
N CYS A 108 11.42 -1.32 6.60
CA CYS A 108 11.67 -1.72 5.21
C CYS A 108 12.07 -3.20 5.07
N THR A 109 12.30 -3.91 6.17
CA THR A 109 12.67 -5.34 6.19
C THR A 109 11.50 -6.29 5.94
N SER A 110 10.27 -5.79 5.87
CA SER A 110 9.05 -6.59 5.65
C SER A 110 8.58 -6.63 4.20
N GLY A 111 9.46 -6.28 3.24
CA GLY A 111 9.28 -6.36 1.78
C GLY A 111 7.91 -6.89 1.32
N THR A 112 6.92 -5.98 1.32
CA THR A 112 5.49 -6.07 0.97
C THR A 112 4.44 -6.00 2.08
N ASP A 113 4.73 -6.06 3.37
CA ASP A 113 3.67 -6.01 4.39
C ASP A 113 3.98 -5.07 5.56
N LEU A 114 3.00 -4.23 5.90
CA LEU A 114 2.95 -3.52 7.18
C LEU A 114 3.06 -4.54 8.34
N PRO A 115 3.71 -4.17 9.47
CA PRO A 115 3.52 -4.90 10.71
C PRO A 115 2.05 -4.72 11.11
N HIS A 116 1.32 -5.83 11.07
CA HIS A 116 -0.13 -5.92 11.27
C HIS A 116 -0.94 -5.24 10.16
N SER A 117 -1.13 -5.93 9.04
CA SER A 117 -2.37 -5.76 8.28
C SER A 117 -3.53 -5.91 9.27
N PRO A 118 -4.30 -4.84 9.54
CA PRO A 118 -5.66 -5.05 9.98
C PRO A 118 -6.38 -5.82 8.87
N PRO A 119 -7.55 -6.44 9.13
CA PRO A 119 -8.35 -7.07 8.09
C PRO A 119 -8.41 -6.14 6.87
N ALA A 120 -8.26 -6.70 5.66
CA ALA A 120 -8.19 -5.97 4.38
C ALA A 120 -9.41 -5.07 4.10
N VAL A 121 -10.37 -5.09 5.02
CA VAL A 121 -11.65 -4.45 4.99
C VAL A 121 -11.75 -3.48 6.18
N GLY A 122 -11.86 -2.19 5.88
CA GLY A 122 -12.55 -1.23 6.74
C GLY A 122 -11.87 -0.69 8.00
N ARG A 123 -10.53 -0.71 8.18
CA ARG A 123 -9.90 0.00 9.33
C ARG A 123 -9.20 1.34 8.99
N ARG A 124 -9.48 2.41 9.74
CA ARG A 124 -8.73 3.68 9.84
C ARG A 124 -7.49 3.50 10.70
N ALA A 125 -6.33 3.60 10.06
CA ALA A 125 -5.17 4.16 10.73
C ALA A 125 -5.36 5.69 10.82
N VAL A 126 -5.39 6.25 12.03
CA VAL A 126 -5.61 7.68 12.35
C VAL A 126 -4.42 8.58 11.96
N TYR A 127 -3.46 8.07 11.19
CA TYR A 127 -2.36 8.86 10.66
C TYR A 127 -2.55 9.03 9.16
N LYS A 128 -2.42 10.28 8.66
CA LYS A 128 -2.42 10.67 7.23
C LYS A 128 -1.99 9.49 6.36
N ARG A 129 -2.96 8.91 5.64
CA ARG A 129 -2.81 7.59 5.04
C ARG A 129 -1.85 7.68 3.88
N ASN A 130 -0.70 7.03 4.02
CA ASN A 130 0.08 6.63 2.87
C ASN A 130 -0.65 5.43 2.25
N LEU A 131 -1.25 5.61 1.08
CA LEU A 131 -2.02 4.60 0.35
C LEU A 131 -1.16 3.42 -0.08
N HIS A 132 0.09 3.72 -0.44
CA HIS A 132 1.17 2.79 -0.72
C HIS A 132 2.49 3.42 -0.23
N PHE A 133 3.37 2.61 0.36
CA PHE A 133 4.73 3.04 0.71
C PHE A 133 5.74 2.02 0.18
N GLY A 134 6.82 2.52 -0.41
CA GLY A 134 7.93 1.72 -0.91
C GLY A 134 9.23 2.17 -0.27
N CYS A 135 10.09 1.21 0.06
CA CYS A 135 11.45 1.48 0.50
C CYS A 135 12.46 1.25 -0.62
N CYS A 136 13.54 2.03 -0.59
CA CYS A 136 14.70 1.82 -1.44
C CYS A 136 15.96 1.55 -0.61
N ASP A 137 16.85 0.73 -1.14
CA ASP A 137 18.18 0.44 -0.60
C ASP A 137 19.30 1.28 -1.24
N THR A 138 18.94 2.20 -2.14
CA THR A 138 19.86 3.12 -2.84
C THR A 138 19.66 4.57 -2.41
N ASP A 139 20.73 5.36 -2.52
CA ASP A 139 20.70 6.80 -2.26
C ASP A 139 19.92 7.53 -3.36
N LEU A 140 19.28 8.64 -2.98
CA LEU A 140 18.51 9.51 -3.88
C LEU A 140 17.50 8.70 -4.71
N CYS A 141 16.85 7.73 -4.10
CA CYS A 141 15.80 6.97 -4.75
C CYS A 141 14.50 7.79 -4.81
N ASN A 142 14.01 8.01 -6.02
CA ASN A 142 12.67 8.52 -6.32
C ASN A 142 11.95 7.66 -7.37
N ASN A 143 12.51 6.50 -7.72
CA ASN A 143 12.05 5.66 -8.81
C ASN A 143 11.27 4.43 -8.36
N LYS A 144 11.37 4.01 -7.08
CA LYS A 144 10.51 2.99 -6.46
C LYS A 144 9.18 3.57 -6.00
N LEU A 145 8.55 4.31 -6.90
CA LEU A 145 7.14 4.62 -6.79
C LEU A 145 6.32 3.32 -6.76
N PRO A 146 5.12 3.34 -6.15
CA PRO A 146 4.07 2.39 -6.47
C PRO A 146 3.79 2.27 -7.98
N SER A 147 4.27 3.17 -8.83
CA SER A 147 4.21 3.10 -10.30
C SER A 147 4.85 1.87 -10.94
N GLU A 148 5.71 1.11 -10.25
CA GLU A 148 6.10 -0.25 -10.71
C GLU A 148 5.07 -1.33 -10.32
N LEU A 149 4.12 -1.02 -9.44
CA LEU A 149 3.07 -1.90 -8.89
C LEU A 149 1.65 -1.47 -9.28
N THR A 150 1.44 -0.23 -9.72
CA THR A 150 0.15 0.30 -10.14
C THR A 150 0.02 0.17 -11.66
N PRO A 151 -0.99 -0.56 -12.15
CA PRO A 151 -1.14 -0.76 -13.58
C PRO A 151 -1.37 0.58 -14.29
N THR A 152 -0.63 0.83 -15.37
CA THR A 152 -0.81 2.01 -16.25
C THR A 152 -1.83 1.77 -17.36
N THR A 153 -2.28 0.51 -17.49
CA THR A 153 -3.30 0.08 -18.44
C THR A 153 -4.17 -0.98 -17.78
N CYS A 154 -5.44 -1.03 -18.16
CA CYS A 154 -6.33 -2.10 -17.72
C CYS A 154 -5.81 -3.48 -18.16
N PRO A 155 -5.75 -4.48 -17.26
CA PRO A 155 -5.44 -5.84 -17.65
C PRO A 155 -6.46 -6.38 -18.65
N THR A 156 -6.00 -7.28 -19.53
CA THR A 156 -6.86 -7.93 -20.53
C THR A 156 -8.03 -8.65 -19.85
N GLY A 157 -9.23 -8.46 -20.39
CA GLY A 157 -10.46 -9.09 -19.88
C GLY A 157 -11.15 -8.32 -18.75
N THR A 158 -10.62 -7.16 -18.35
CA THR A 158 -11.31 -6.24 -17.43
C THR A 158 -12.17 -5.23 -18.19
N HIS A 159 -13.15 -4.64 -17.51
CA HIS A 159 -14.02 -3.59 -18.05
C HIS A 159 -13.51 -2.22 -17.64
N GLU A 160 -13.02 -1.44 -18.61
CA GLU A 160 -12.42 -0.13 -18.38
C GLU A 160 -13.47 0.98 -18.28
N PHE A 161 -13.42 1.74 -17.18
CA PHE A 161 -14.20 2.96 -16.96
C PHE A 161 -13.28 4.18 -16.83
N LYS A 162 -13.63 5.27 -17.53
CA LYS A 162 -12.92 6.56 -17.53
C LYS A 162 -13.92 7.70 -17.65
N ASP A 163 -13.89 8.67 -16.74
CA ASP A 163 -14.75 9.87 -16.79
C ASP A 163 -13.98 11.19 -16.66
N GLY A 164 -12.65 11.13 -16.83
CA GLY A 164 -11.77 12.28 -16.72
C GLY A 164 -11.24 12.53 -15.30
N GLN A 165 -12.00 12.12 -14.28
CA GLN A 165 -11.62 12.18 -12.87
C GLN A 165 -10.97 10.87 -12.43
N VAL A 166 -11.58 9.74 -12.77
CA VAL A 166 -11.07 8.42 -12.43
C VAL A 166 -10.76 7.58 -13.66
N HIS A 167 -9.88 6.60 -13.50
CA HIS A 167 -9.63 5.53 -14.46
C HIS A 167 -9.56 4.23 -13.67
N VAL A 168 -10.60 3.39 -13.82
CA VAL A 168 -10.78 2.18 -13.03
C VAL A 168 -11.10 1.02 -13.95
N CYS A 169 -10.57 -0.16 -13.67
CA CYS A 169 -10.88 -1.39 -14.38
C CYS A 169 -11.62 -2.35 -13.46
N TYR A 170 -12.73 -2.90 -13.91
CA TYR A 170 -13.56 -3.81 -13.13
C TYR A 170 -13.45 -5.25 -13.61
N TYR A 171 -13.54 -6.20 -12.68
CA TYR A 171 -13.55 -7.62 -12.99
C TYR A 171 -14.40 -8.43 -12.01
N LEU A 172 -15.25 -9.32 -12.52
CA LEU A 172 -16.17 -10.10 -11.71
C LEU A 172 -15.62 -11.51 -11.42
N LEU A 173 -15.42 -11.82 -10.14
CA LEU A 173 -15.09 -13.15 -9.65
C LEU A 173 -16.36 -13.87 -9.18
N LYS A 174 -16.72 -14.95 -9.87
CA LYS A 174 -18.01 -15.67 -9.68
C LYS A 174 -17.98 -16.79 -8.63
N GLN A 175 -16.86 -16.96 -7.92
CA GLN A 175 -16.78 -17.95 -6.84
C GLN A 175 -17.19 -17.27 -5.53
N GLU A 176 -18.16 -17.88 -4.85
CA GLU A 176 -18.67 -17.39 -3.58
C GLU A 176 -17.61 -17.46 -2.49
N ARG A 177 -17.36 -16.31 -1.85
CA ARG A 177 -16.38 -16.12 -0.76
C ARG A 177 -16.94 -15.11 0.24
N ASN A 178 -16.41 -15.12 1.46
CA ASN A 178 -16.63 -13.99 2.38
C ASN A 178 -15.89 -12.73 1.88
N ALA A 179 -16.18 -11.58 2.47
CA ALA A 179 -15.63 -10.30 2.01
C ALA A 179 -14.08 -10.26 2.06
N ASP A 180 -13.47 -10.78 3.13
CA ASP A 180 -12.01 -10.77 3.31
C ASP A 180 -11.32 -11.69 2.28
N ASP A 181 -11.86 -12.90 2.05
CA ASP A 181 -11.38 -13.83 1.02
C ASP A 181 -11.62 -13.30 -0.39
N GLY A 182 -12.71 -12.55 -0.61
CA GLY A 182 -12.98 -11.84 -1.86
C GLY A 182 -11.94 -10.75 -2.13
N ALA A 183 -11.63 -9.92 -1.12
CA ALA A 183 -10.58 -8.91 -1.20
C ALA A 183 -9.21 -9.54 -1.53
N LYS A 184 -8.87 -10.64 -0.84
CA LYS A 184 -7.66 -11.40 -1.12
C LYS A 184 -7.66 -11.94 -2.56
N ALA A 185 -8.78 -12.48 -3.04
CA ALA A 185 -8.87 -12.99 -4.40
C ALA A 185 -8.67 -11.89 -5.45
N CYS A 186 -9.15 -10.67 -5.22
CA CYS A 186 -8.86 -9.53 -6.10
C CYS A 186 -7.37 -9.21 -6.16
N ALA A 187 -6.70 -9.16 -5.00
CA ALA A 187 -5.27 -8.89 -4.90
C ALA A 187 -4.40 -10.02 -5.52
N ASP A 188 -4.81 -11.28 -5.35
CA ASP A 188 -4.13 -12.43 -5.93
C ASP A 188 -4.35 -12.52 -7.46
N THR A 189 -5.50 -12.03 -7.96
CA THR A 189 -5.82 -12.04 -9.41
C THR A 189 -5.10 -10.93 -10.16
N PHE A 190 -5.00 -9.73 -9.56
CA PHE A 190 -4.41 -8.56 -10.21
C PHE A 190 -3.48 -7.84 -9.24
N HIS A 191 -2.29 -7.49 -9.71
CA HIS A 191 -1.43 -6.55 -8.99
C HIS A 191 -2.18 -5.23 -8.75
N GLY A 192 -2.30 -4.83 -7.48
CA GLY A 192 -3.09 -3.65 -7.08
C GLY A 192 -4.61 -3.85 -7.08
N GLY A 193 -5.10 -5.07 -7.29
CA GLY A 193 -6.52 -5.40 -7.25
C GLY A 193 -7.10 -5.30 -5.84
N LYS A 194 -8.26 -4.65 -5.73
CA LYS A 194 -9.04 -4.51 -4.48
C LYS A 194 -10.51 -4.83 -4.75
N LEU A 195 -11.32 -4.92 -3.70
CA LEU A 195 -12.78 -4.90 -3.85
C LEU A 195 -13.21 -3.60 -4.55
N ALA A 196 -14.29 -3.67 -5.33
CA ALA A 196 -14.65 -2.64 -6.29
C ALA A 196 -14.87 -1.25 -5.67
N TYR A 197 -14.11 -0.28 -6.15
CA TYR A 197 -14.32 1.14 -5.91
C TYR A 197 -15.34 1.71 -6.89
N ILE A 198 -16.42 2.32 -6.37
CA ILE A 198 -17.51 2.91 -7.18
C ILE A 198 -17.68 4.38 -6.75
N PRO A 199 -16.96 5.32 -7.40
CA PRO A 199 -16.86 6.71 -6.94
C PRO A 199 -18.07 7.58 -7.31
N SER A 200 -18.85 7.18 -8.31
CA SER A 200 -19.84 8.07 -8.92
C SER A 200 -21.01 7.30 -9.53
N ARG A 201 -22.10 8.02 -9.78
CA ARG A 201 -23.24 7.49 -10.54
C ARG A 201 -22.82 6.99 -11.92
N ALA A 202 -21.89 7.68 -12.58
CA ALA A 202 -21.41 7.27 -13.90
C ALA A 202 -20.66 5.93 -13.87
N ALA A 203 -19.87 5.68 -12.83
CA ALA A 203 -19.19 4.39 -12.63
C ALA A 203 -20.19 3.27 -12.33
N ASP A 204 -21.18 3.54 -11.48
CA ASP A 204 -22.26 2.59 -11.15
C ASP A 204 -23.12 2.24 -12.37
N ASP A 205 -23.55 3.25 -13.14
CA ASP A 205 -24.29 3.07 -14.39
C ASP A 205 -23.46 2.25 -15.41
N PHE A 206 -22.14 2.49 -15.48
CA PHE A 206 -21.23 1.71 -16.31
C PHE A 206 -21.19 0.23 -15.88
N ILE A 207 -21.06 -0.07 -14.59
CA ILE A 207 -21.07 -1.46 -14.08
C ILE A 207 -22.39 -2.14 -14.48
N LYS A 208 -23.52 -1.45 -14.25
CA LYS A 208 -24.85 -1.95 -14.60
C LYS A 208 -25.02 -2.22 -16.10
N SER A 209 -24.53 -1.33 -16.96
CA SER A 209 -24.69 -1.50 -18.41
C SER A 209 -23.68 -2.47 -19.03
N SER A 210 -22.43 -2.43 -18.59
CA SER A 210 -21.30 -3.10 -19.24
C SER A 210 -20.98 -4.47 -18.64
N ILE A 211 -21.30 -4.66 -17.36
CA ILE A 211 -21.02 -5.89 -16.60
C ILE A 211 -22.33 -6.57 -16.16
N GLY A 212 -23.47 -5.87 -16.24
CA GLY A 212 -24.80 -6.36 -15.83
C GLY A 212 -25.17 -7.76 -16.32
N SER A 213 -24.83 -8.12 -17.56
CA SER A 213 -25.09 -9.47 -18.09
C SER A 213 -24.21 -10.56 -17.48
N GLU A 214 -23.05 -10.21 -16.93
CA GLU A 214 -22.12 -11.17 -16.33
C GLU A 214 -22.55 -11.63 -14.95
N PHE A 215 -23.32 -10.80 -14.24
CA PHE A 215 -23.98 -11.13 -12.97
C PHE A 215 -25.14 -12.13 -13.14
N ARG A 216 -25.50 -12.53 -14.37
CA ARG A 216 -26.55 -13.54 -14.59
C ARG A 216 -26.21 -14.84 -13.87
N GLY A 217 -27.13 -15.29 -13.01
CA GLY A 217 -26.98 -16.49 -12.20
C GLY A 217 -26.42 -16.25 -10.80
N ASP A 218 -26.05 -15.01 -10.47
CA ASP A 218 -25.73 -14.62 -9.10
C ASP A 218 -27.03 -14.56 -8.27
N ASN A 219 -27.08 -15.36 -7.19
CA ASN A 219 -28.17 -15.36 -6.22
C ASN A 219 -27.70 -14.92 -4.82
N SER A 220 -26.39 -14.81 -4.61
CA SER A 220 -25.78 -14.47 -3.32
C SER A 220 -25.48 -12.98 -3.19
N GLY A 221 -25.41 -12.27 -4.32
CA GLY A 221 -24.97 -10.89 -4.38
C GLY A 221 -23.48 -10.82 -4.68
N THR A 222 -22.99 -9.60 -4.89
CA THR A 222 -21.59 -9.37 -5.21
C THR A 222 -20.99 -8.33 -4.28
N PHE A 223 -19.96 -8.70 -3.51
CA PHE A 223 -19.23 -7.78 -2.66
C PHE A 223 -18.57 -6.65 -3.46
N ILE A 224 -18.66 -5.45 -2.91
CA ILE A 224 -17.96 -4.25 -3.36
C ILE A 224 -17.10 -3.67 -2.24
N GLY A 225 -16.26 -2.71 -2.59
CA GLY A 225 -15.26 -2.12 -1.71
C GLY A 225 -15.80 -1.05 -0.77
N VAL A 226 -16.93 -1.29 -0.09
CA VAL A 226 -17.58 -0.32 0.81
C VAL A 226 -17.92 -0.98 2.15
N PHE A 227 -17.55 -0.33 3.26
CA PHE A 227 -17.60 -0.92 4.61
C PHE A 227 -17.76 0.14 5.70
N ASP A 228 -18.34 -0.21 6.84
CA ASP A 228 -18.45 0.66 8.03
C ASP A 228 -18.04 -0.03 9.35
N LYS A 229 -17.22 -1.09 9.26
CA LYS A 229 -16.68 -1.92 10.35
C LYS A 229 -16.19 -1.19 11.61
N GLU A 230 -15.75 0.06 11.48
CA GLU A 230 -15.25 0.84 12.61
C GLU A 230 -16.28 1.77 13.24
N HIS A 231 -17.14 2.35 12.42
CA HIS A 231 -18.08 3.37 12.82
C HIS A 231 -19.34 3.16 12.00
N GLU A 232 -20.32 2.54 12.65
CA GLU A 232 -21.62 2.25 12.08
C GLU A 232 -22.21 3.48 11.35
N LEU A 233 -22.77 3.25 10.16
CA LEU A 233 -23.30 4.27 9.23
C LEU A 233 -22.25 5.23 8.65
N SER A 234 -20.96 5.05 8.96
CA SER A 234 -19.86 5.86 8.44
C SER A 234 -19.03 5.07 7.44
N PHE A 235 -19.62 4.84 6.27
CA PHE A 235 -19.02 4.02 5.22
C PHE A 235 -17.74 4.61 4.63
N VAL A 236 -16.76 3.74 4.44
CA VAL A 236 -15.46 3.99 3.83
C VAL A 236 -15.19 3.01 2.69
N ASP A 237 -14.27 3.35 1.81
CA ASP A 237 -13.82 2.47 0.75
C ASP A 237 -12.64 1.55 1.18
N THR A 238 -12.07 0.80 0.23
CA THR A 238 -10.95 -0.13 0.47
C THR A 238 -9.63 0.52 0.88
N ASP A 239 -9.43 1.81 0.66
CA ASP A 239 -8.30 2.55 1.21
C ASP A 239 -8.64 3.27 2.53
N GLY A 240 -9.93 3.27 2.85
CA GLY A 240 -10.53 3.79 4.05
C GLY A 240 -10.83 5.28 3.98
N SER A 241 -10.80 5.86 2.78
CA SER A 241 -11.38 7.17 2.49
C SER A 241 -12.90 7.10 2.65
N PRO A 242 -13.57 8.22 3.02
CA PRO A 242 -15.03 8.25 3.09
C PRO A 242 -15.65 7.87 1.74
N GLN A 243 -16.62 6.94 1.76
CA GLN A 243 -17.38 6.62 0.55
C GLN A 243 -18.29 7.81 0.21
N VAL A 244 -18.16 8.33 -1.01
CA VAL A 244 -18.83 9.58 -1.43
C VAL A 244 -20.10 9.35 -2.26
N PHE A 245 -20.23 8.18 -2.86
CA PHE A 245 -21.39 7.80 -3.67
C PHE A 245 -22.07 6.57 -3.09
N PHE A 246 -23.39 6.54 -3.12
CA PHE A 246 -24.18 5.40 -2.69
C PHE A 246 -25.34 5.16 -3.63
N ASP A 247 -25.60 3.89 -3.94
CA ASP A 247 -26.79 3.44 -4.66
C ASP A 247 -27.57 2.44 -3.80
N TRP A 248 -27.88 2.85 -2.57
CA TRP A 248 -28.61 2.03 -1.60
C TRP A 248 -29.94 1.56 -2.18
N ARG A 249 -30.22 0.28 -1.97
CA ARG A 249 -31.54 -0.31 -2.19
C ARG A 249 -32.56 0.34 -1.26
N HIS A 250 -33.83 0.36 -1.66
CA HIS A 250 -34.89 0.85 -0.80
C HIS A 250 -34.88 0.14 0.57
N GLY A 251 -34.81 0.94 1.63
CA GLY A 251 -34.78 0.46 3.01
C GLY A 251 -33.40 0.05 3.52
N GLN A 252 -32.32 0.25 2.75
CA GLN A 252 -30.93 0.02 3.15
C GLN A 252 -30.15 1.32 3.38
N PRO A 253 -29.04 1.30 4.15
CA PRO A 253 -28.57 0.19 4.97
C PRO A 253 -29.51 -0.05 6.16
N ASN A 254 -29.72 -1.31 6.55
CA ASN A 254 -30.75 -1.69 7.52
C ASN A 254 -30.22 -2.40 8.75
N ASP A 255 -28.93 -2.25 9.01
CA ASP A 255 -28.25 -2.97 10.05
C ASP A 255 -29.06 -3.07 11.36
N PRO A 256 -29.38 -4.31 11.80
CA PRO A 256 -30.14 -4.52 13.01
C PRO A 256 -29.38 -4.03 14.24
N ASN A 257 -30.00 -3.09 14.96
CA ASN A 257 -29.60 -2.65 16.31
C ASN A 257 -28.28 -1.87 16.37
N VAL A 258 -28.19 -0.76 15.62
CA VAL A 258 -27.11 0.26 15.70
C VAL A 258 -26.75 0.75 17.12
N ASN A 259 -27.54 0.43 18.15
CA ASN A 259 -27.34 0.82 19.55
C ASN A 259 -26.83 -0.32 20.45
N ASP A 260 -26.62 -1.54 19.93
CA ASP A 260 -26.16 -2.70 20.72
C ASP A 260 -24.63 -2.91 20.59
N PRO A 261 -23.84 -2.77 21.67
CA PRO A 261 -22.39 -2.98 21.64
C PRO A 261 -21.95 -4.44 21.54
N ILE A 262 -22.88 -5.43 21.58
CA ILE A 262 -22.62 -6.87 21.39
C ILE A 262 -23.22 -7.34 20.04
N ARG A 263 -23.26 -6.44 19.05
CA ARG A 263 -23.93 -6.68 17.77
C ARG A 263 -23.24 -7.80 16.98
N GLU A 264 -23.95 -8.92 16.84
CA GLU A 264 -23.51 -10.03 16.00
C GLU A 264 -24.70 -10.68 15.25
N PRO A 265 -24.59 -10.91 13.92
CA PRO A 265 -23.55 -10.40 13.05
C PRO A 265 -23.86 -8.97 12.58
N ALA A 266 -22.92 -8.07 12.82
CA ALA A 266 -22.92 -6.72 12.27
C ALA A 266 -22.90 -6.75 10.73
N GLN A 267 -23.63 -5.87 10.06
CA GLN A 267 -23.73 -5.82 8.60
C GLN A 267 -22.72 -4.84 7.99
N ASP A 268 -21.44 -5.02 8.32
CA ASP A 268 -20.44 -3.99 8.04
C ASP A 268 -19.86 -4.00 6.60
N CYS A 269 -20.38 -4.85 5.71
CA CYS A 269 -19.90 -5.02 4.35
C CYS A 269 -21.01 -4.84 3.33
N VAL A 270 -20.69 -4.25 2.18
CA VAL A 270 -21.70 -3.96 1.15
C VAL A 270 -21.63 -4.92 -0.03
N ILE A 271 -22.79 -5.40 -0.46
CA ILE A 271 -22.98 -6.14 -1.70
C ILE A 271 -23.87 -5.37 -2.68
N MET A 272 -23.60 -5.51 -3.98
CA MET A 272 -24.55 -5.23 -5.04
C MET A 272 -25.49 -6.43 -5.19
N TYR A 273 -26.81 -6.19 -5.12
CA TYR A 273 -27.78 -7.28 -5.21
C TYR A 273 -28.33 -7.43 -6.64
N PRO A 274 -28.11 -8.57 -7.30
CA PRO A 274 -28.41 -8.75 -8.72
C PRO A 274 -29.91 -8.99 -9.01
N ASN A 275 -30.72 -9.29 -8.00
CA ASN A 275 -31.94 -10.08 -8.20
C ASN A 275 -33.23 -9.41 -7.70
N ASP A 276 -33.67 -8.31 -8.35
CA ASP A 276 -35.06 -7.83 -8.41
C ASP A 276 -35.21 -6.57 -9.29
N ARG A 277 -36.36 -5.86 -9.19
CA ARG A 277 -36.69 -4.63 -9.95
C ARG A 277 -35.77 -3.44 -9.67
N GLU A 278 -34.99 -3.47 -8.59
CA GLU A 278 -34.01 -2.45 -8.20
C GLU A 278 -32.58 -2.90 -8.54
N HIS A 279 -32.44 -3.73 -9.59
CA HIS A 279 -31.20 -4.37 -10.07
C HIS A 279 -29.91 -3.62 -9.70
N PHE A 280 -29.00 -4.33 -9.03
CA PHE A 280 -27.64 -3.91 -8.69
C PHE A 280 -27.52 -2.75 -7.70
N THR A 281 -28.60 -2.41 -7.00
CA THR A 281 -28.56 -1.53 -5.82
C THR A 281 -27.91 -2.24 -4.62
N TRP A 282 -27.43 -1.42 -3.69
CA TRP A 282 -26.52 -1.84 -2.63
C TRP A 282 -27.27 -2.25 -1.38
N GLN A 283 -26.74 -3.25 -0.68
CA GLN A 283 -27.20 -3.69 0.64
C GLN A 283 -26.00 -3.91 1.53
N ASP A 284 -26.08 -3.43 2.76
CA ASP A 284 -25.21 -3.86 3.85
C ASP A 284 -25.53 -5.32 4.20
N ARG A 285 -24.50 -6.08 4.58
CA ARG A 285 -24.56 -7.50 4.91
C ARG A 285 -23.42 -7.85 5.87
N PRO A 286 -23.59 -8.93 6.66
CA PRO A 286 -22.47 -9.49 7.39
C PRO A 286 -21.32 -9.86 6.47
N CYS A 287 -20.10 -9.51 6.85
CA CYS A 287 -18.91 -9.74 6.03
C CYS A 287 -18.62 -11.23 5.81
N GLU A 288 -19.14 -12.10 6.67
CA GLU A 288 -18.96 -13.55 6.66
C GLU A 288 -19.89 -14.27 5.67
N VAL A 289 -20.90 -13.59 5.11
CA VAL A 289 -21.76 -14.22 4.09
C VAL A 289 -20.94 -14.54 2.85
N LEU A 290 -21.29 -15.63 2.17
CA LEU A 290 -20.63 -16.01 0.93
C LEU A 290 -21.34 -15.36 -0.25
N ALA A 291 -20.58 -14.60 -1.05
CA ALA A 291 -21.09 -13.88 -2.21
C ALA A 291 -20.03 -13.84 -3.32
N TRP A 292 -20.43 -13.48 -4.54
CA TRP A 292 -19.48 -13.16 -5.61
C TRP A 292 -18.68 -11.92 -5.26
N THR A 293 -17.68 -11.57 -6.07
CA THR A 293 -16.80 -10.44 -5.78
C THR A 293 -16.56 -9.59 -7.02
N LEU A 294 -16.85 -8.30 -6.94
CA LEU A 294 -16.42 -7.34 -7.96
C LEU A 294 -15.08 -6.75 -7.52
N CYS A 295 -14.07 -6.89 -8.36
CA CYS A 295 -12.77 -6.30 -8.16
C CYS A 295 -12.67 -4.99 -8.92
N SER A 296 -11.86 -4.06 -8.41
CA SER A 296 -11.38 -2.90 -9.13
C SER A 296 -9.86 -2.78 -9.09
N ILE A 297 -9.33 -2.16 -10.14
CA ILE A 297 -7.94 -1.76 -10.25
C ILE A 297 -7.95 -0.28 -10.62
N ASN A 298 -7.34 0.55 -9.79
CA ASN A 298 -7.16 1.97 -10.11
C ASN A 298 -5.97 2.11 -11.05
N ILE A 299 -6.18 2.80 -12.17
CA ILE A 299 -5.15 3.08 -13.15
C ILE A 299 -4.69 4.52 -12.96
N HIS A 300 -3.40 4.68 -12.70
CA HIS A 300 -2.78 5.98 -12.59
C HIS A 300 -2.47 6.50 -14.00
N LYS A 301 -2.72 7.79 -14.22
CA LYS A 301 -2.33 8.50 -15.45
C LYS A 301 -0.83 8.77 -15.46
#